data_AF-A0A8J7U3Z3-F1
#
_entry.id   AF-A0A8J7U3Z3-F1
#
_cell.length_a   1.000
_cell.length_b   1.000
_cell.length_c   1.000
_cell.angle_alpha   90.00
_cell.angle_beta   90.00
_cell.angle_gamma   90.00
#
_symmetry.space_group_name_H-M   'P 1'
#
loop_
_entity.id
_entity.type
_entity.pdbx_description
1 polymer ?
#
loop_
_entity_poly.entity_id
_entity_poly.type
_entity_poly.pdbx_seq_one_letter_code
_entity_poly.pdbx_strand_id
1 'polypeptide(L)'
;MTVLNAVAWLLLAAVIGLLHRRITQRQGADRQLLQHLSRQQEQLERELADCQEALKAERETTAGLRRECQQQQQQLAALQETFTPWGDRLEALEAKAAAAKAPVQEAPATPVADSVADKILGSFQSPLVKDIMQRLADGTTVQQIARDKGMQVGEVELIKALNKFAPKA
;
A
#
# COMPACT_ATOMS: atom_id res chain seq x y z
N MET A 1 74.60 69.43 8.53
CA MET A 1 74.24 68.26 9.37
C MET A 1 72.76 68.26 9.79
N THR A 2 72.11 69.40 10.03
CA THR A 2 70.73 69.47 10.56
C THR A 2 69.62 69.15 9.53
N VAL A 3 69.76 69.62 8.29
CA VAL A 3 68.73 69.43 7.24
C VAL A 3 68.59 67.95 6.83
N LEU A 4 69.72 67.25 6.67
CA LEU A 4 69.71 65.82 6.33
C LEU A 4 69.01 64.97 7.40
N ASN A 5 69.23 65.33 8.67
CA ASN A 5 68.60 64.65 9.81
C ASN A 5 67.09 64.92 9.84
N ALA A 6 66.66 66.16 9.60
CA ALA A 6 65.24 66.50 9.51
C ALA A 6 64.52 65.74 8.39
N VAL A 7 65.14 65.61 7.21
CA VAL A 7 64.58 64.81 6.09
C VAL A 7 64.51 63.33 6.47
N ALA A 8 65.54 62.78 7.12
CA ALA A 8 65.53 61.39 7.58
C ALA A 8 64.39 61.12 8.60
N TRP A 9 64.16 62.03 9.54
CA TRP A 9 63.05 61.94 10.49
C TRP A 9 61.68 62.01 9.81
N LEU A 10 61.50 62.88 8.82
CA LEU A 10 60.26 62.96 8.05
C LEU A 10 59.98 61.68 7.26
N LEU A 11 61.00 61.10 6.62
CA LEU A 11 60.87 59.83 5.91
C LEU A 11 60.54 58.68 6.88
N LEU A 12 61.19 58.62 8.04
CA LEU A 12 60.90 57.63 9.07
C LEU A 12 59.44 57.74 9.55
N ALA A 13 58.98 58.95 9.86
CA ALA A 13 57.60 59.20 10.28
C ALA A 13 56.58 58.80 9.19
N ALA A 14 56.88 59.09 7.93
CA ALA A 14 56.02 58.70 6.80
C ALA A 14 55.93 57.17 6.66
N VAL A 15 57.05 56.45 6.77
CA VAL A 15 57.07 54.97 6.72
C VAL A 15 56.32 54.37 7.90
N ILE A 16 56.52 54.88 9.11
CA ILE A 16 55.80 54.43 10.32
C ILE A 16 54.28 54.64 10.14
N GLY A 17 53.86 55.80 9.64
CA GLY A 17 52.45 56.08 9.37
C GLY A 17 51.83 55.13 8.32
N LEU A 18 52.57 54.83 7.25
CA LEU A 18 52.17 53.86 6.23
C LEU A 18 52.04 52.43 6.78
N LEU A 19 53.00 52.01 7.61
CA LEU A 19 52.96 50.70 8.28
C LEU A 19 51.79 50.61 9.24
N HIS A 20 51.56 51.64 10.06
CA HIS A 20 50.44 51.68 10.99
C HIS A 20 49.09 51.61 10.26
N ARG A 21 48.95 52.33 9.15
CA ARG A 21 47.75 52.26 8.30
C ARG A 21 47.54 50.87 7.69
N ARG A 22 48.61 50.21 7.21
CA ARG A 22 48.50 48.85 6.68
C ARG A 22 48.14 47.83 7.77
N ILE A 23 48.71 47.95 8.96
CA ILE A 23 48.43 47.05 10.08
C ILE A 23 46.97 47.20 10.53
N THR A 24 46.49 48.43 10.71
CA THR A 24 45.09 48.70 11.10
C THR A 24 44.10 48.23 10.03
N GLN A 25 44.42 48.41 8.74
CA GLN A 25 43.61 47.85 7.64
C GLN A 25 43.56 46.33 7.67
N ARG A 26 44.69 45.65 7.87
CA ARG A 26 44.72 44.18 8.01
C ARG A 26 43.93 43.69 9.22
N GLN A 27 44.11 44.33 10.37
CA GLN A 27 43.34 44.02 11.59
C GLN A 27 41.83 44.21 11.39
N GLY A 28 41.42 45.22 10.61
CA GLY A 28 40.02 45.43 10.24
C GLY A 28 39.48 44.29 9.36
N ALA A 29 40.23 43.89 8.34
CA ALA A 29 39.87 42.79 7.45
C ALA A 29 39.79 41.44 8.21
N ASP A 30 40.76 41.16 9.07
CA ASP A 30 40.79 39.93 9.87
C ASP A 30 39.58 39.85 10.82
N ARG A 31 39.19 40.97 11.45
CA ARG A 31 37.98 41.02 12.28
C ARG A 31 36.71 40.75 11.47
N GLN A 32 36.61 41.28 10.25
CA GLN A 32 35.48 41.04 9.37
C GLN A 32 35.41 39.57 8.94
N LEU A 33 36.55 38.96 8.60
CA LEU A 33 36.63 37.54 8.27
C LEU A 33 36.22 36.66 9.45
N LEU A 34 36.70 36.95 10.66
CA LEU A 34 36.31 36.21 11.86
C LEU A 34 34.81 36.32 12.15
N GLN A 35 34.22 37.51 12.00
CA GLN A 35 32.78 37.70 12.15
C GLN A 35 31.97 36.96 11.08
N HIS A 36 32.47 36.90 9.85
CA HIS A 36 31.81 36.15 8.79
C HIS A 36 31.87 34.65 9.06
N LEU A 37 33.05 34.14 9.42
CA LEU A 37 33.24 32.73 9.75
C LEU A 37 32.43 32.32 10.98
N SER A 38 32.33 33.16 12.00
CA SER A 38 31.51 32.85 13.19
C SER A 38 30.02 32.77 12.83
N ARG A 39 29.51 33.67 11.97
CA ARG A 39 28.13 33.60 11.47
C ARG A 39 27.88 32.35 10.64
N GLN A 40 28.82 31.99 9.77
CA GLN A 40 28.71 30.75 8.99
C GLN A 40 28.73 29.51 9.89
N GLN A 41 29.58 29.51 10.92
CA GLN A 41 29.61 28.41 11.89
C GLN A 41 28.29 28.29 12.64
N GLU A 42 27.75 29.39 13.18
CA GLU A 42 26.44 29.38 13.85
C GLU A 42 25.32 28.91 12.92
N GLN A 43 25.36 29.30 11.65
CA GLN A 43 24.38 28.87 10.66
C GLN A 43 24.47 27.36 10.40
N LEU A 44 25.68 26.83 10.19
CA LEU A 44 25.90 25.40 10.00
C LEU A 44 25.50 24.58 11.23
N GLU A 45 25.76 25.10 12.45
CA GLU A 45 25.35 24.45 13.69
C GLU A 45 23.81 24.39 13.81
N ARG A 46 23.09 25.44 13.38
CA ARG A 46 21.62 25.43 13.33
C ARG A 46 21.10 24.44 12.29
N GLU A 47 21.63 24.47 11.07
CA GLU A 47 21.23 23.55 10.01
C GLU A 47 21.49 22.08 10.41
N LEU A 48 22.59 21.80 11.11
CA LEU A 48 22.87 20.48 11.67
C LEU A 48 21.87 20.08 12.75
N ALA A 49 21.48 21.00 13.64
CA ALA A 49 20.47 20.73 14.66
C ALA A 49 19.12 20.40 14.02
N ASP A 50 18.68 21.21 13.04
CA ASP A 50 17.43 20.99 12.31
C ASP A 50 17.44 19.65 11.57
N CYS A 51 18.55 19.30 10.91
CA CYS A 51 18.72 18.00 10.26
C CYS A 51 18.64 16.83 11.25
N GLN A 52 19.21 16.99 12.44
CA GLN A 52 19.15 15.95 13.48
C GLN A 52 17.74 15.75 14.02
N GLU A 53 16.97 16.83 14.19
CA GLU A 53 15.57 16.75 14.60
C GLU A 53 14.70 16.09 13.53
N ALA A 54 14.85 16.50 12.26
CA ALA A 54 14.16 15.87 11.13
C ALA A 54 14.47 14.37 11.04
N LEU A 55 15.73 13.99 11.21
CA LEU A 55 16.16 12.60 11.17
C LEU A 55 15.63 11.77 12.35
N LYS A 56 15.48 12.38 13.54
CA LYS A 56 14.80 11.73 14.67
C LYS A 56 13.32 11.50 14.36
N ALA A 57 12.63 12.50 13.83
CA ALA A 57 11.23 12.39 13.45
C ALA A 57 11.03 11.29 12.39
N GLU A 58 11.87 11.23 11.35
CA GLU A 58 11.80 10.15 10.34
C GLU A 58 12.08 8.76 10.92
N ARG A 59 12.98 8.65 11.90
CA ARG A 59 13.23 7.37 12.58
C ARG A 59 12.04 6.92 13.40
N GLU A 60 11.36 7.86 14.08
CA GLU A 60 10.16 7.57 14.85
C GLU A 60 9.01 7.14 13.94
N THR A 61 8.78 7.83 12.81
CA THR A 61 7.76 7.43 11.83
C THR A 61 8.08 6.06 11.22
N THR A 62 9.34 5.82 10.83
CA THR A 62 9.78 4.52 10.30
C THR A 62 9.61 3.40 11.33
N ALA A 63 9.91 3.67 12.61
CA ALA A 63 9.70 2.70 13.68
C ALA A 63 8.22 2.41 13.90
N GLY A 64 7.34 3.43 13.80
CA GLY A 64 5.89 3.27 13.82
C GLY A 64 5.38 2.37 12.69
N LEU A 65 5.74 2.69 11.45
CA LEU A 65 5.37 1.91 10.26
C LEU A 65 5.86 0.46 10.35
N ARG A 66 7.07 0.22 10.87
CA ARG A 66 7.57 -1.16 11.09
C ARG A 66 6.71 -1.94 12.07
N ARG A 67 6.24 -1.33 13.15
CA ARG A 67 5.35 -1.98 14.12
C ARG A 67 4.00 -2.30 13.48
N GLU A 68 3.45 -1.38 12.71
CA GLU A 68 2.19 -1.60 11.96
C GLU A 68 2.33 -2.75 10.96
N CYS A 69 3.41 -2.79 10.17
CA CYS A 69 3.69 -3.90 9.27
C CYS A 69 3.82 -5.24 10.01
N GLN A 70 4.51 -5.27 11.16
CA GLN A 70 4.63 -6.47 11.98
C GLN A 70 3.27 -6.92 12.52
N GLN A 71 2.44 -5.99 12.97
CA GLN A 71 1.10 -6.29 13.45
C GLN A 71 0.21 -6.85 12.33
N GLN A 72 0.24 -6.25 11.14
CA GLN A 72 -0.50 -6.74 9.97
C GLN A 72 -0.01 -8.13 9.55
N GLN A 73 1.30 -8.37 9.59
CA GLN A 73 1.86 -9.67 9.27
C GLN A 73 1.41 -10.75 10.27
N GLN A 74 1.32 -10.42 11.56
CA GLN A 74 0.76 -11.31 12.57
C GLN A 74 -0.74 -11.57 12.34
N GLN A 75 -1.52 -10.55 11.97
CA GLN A 75 -2.94 -10.72 11.63
C GLN A 75 -3.13 -11.62 10.41
N LEU A 76 -2.30 -11.45 9.37
CA LEU A 76 -2.32 -12.32 8.20
C LEU A 76 -1.95 -13.76 8.56
N ALA A 77 -0.94 -13.96 9.41
CA ALA A 77 -0.58 -15.29 9.90
C ALA A 77 -1.73 -15.93 10.69
N ALA A 78 -2.39 -15.19 11.59
CA ALA A 78 -3.53 -15.68 12.34
C ALA A 78 -4.73 -16.03 11.43
N LEU A 79 -4.99 -15.23 10.41
CA LEU A 79 -6.00 -15.54 9.40
C LEU A 79 -5.62 -16.80 8.61
N GLN A 80 -4.37 -16.92 8.17
CA GLN A 80 -3.89 -18.12 7.48
C GLN A 80 -4.07 -19.37 8.34
N GLU A 81 -3.68 -19.34 9.62
CA GLU A 81 -3.92 -20.44 10.55
C GLU A 81 -5.40 -20.76 10.73
N THR A 82 -6.27 -19.76 10.61
CA THR A 82 -7.73 -19.97 10.69
C THR A 82 -8.26 -20.65 9.42
N PHE A 83 -7.70 -20.36 8.25
CA PHE A 83 -8.19 -20.85 6.95
C PHE A 83 -7.48 -22.12 6.44
N THR A 84 -6.25 -22.42 6.87
CA THR A 84 -5.54 -23.65 6.49
C THR A 84 -6.34 -24.93 6.77
N PRO A 85 -7.03 -25.09 7.93
CA PRO A 85 -7.83 -26.29 8.17
C PRO A 85 -9.07 -26.39 7.27
N TRP A 86 -9.56 -25.26 6.75
CA TRP A 86 -10.66 -25.25 5.80
C TRP A 86 -10.19 -25.70 4.42
N GLY A 87 -9.00 -25.26 3.99
CA GLY A 87 -8.36 -25.74 2.77
C GLY A 87 -8.15 -27.25 2.79
N ASP A 88 -7.54 -27.76 3.87
CA ASP A 88 -7.30 -29.20 4.05
C ASP A 88 -8.60 -30.01 4.06
N ARG A 89 -9.67 -29.47 4.66
CA ARG A 89 -11.00 -30.09 4.66
C ARG A 89 -11.64 -30.09 3.27
N LEU A 90 -11.44 -29.04 2.49
CA LEU A 90 -11.97 -28.93 1.13
C LEU A 90 -11.27 -29.93 0.21
N GLU A 91 -9.94 -30.00 0.28
CA GLU A 91 -9.15 -31.01 -0.45
C GLU A 91 -9.53 -32.44 -0.04
N ALA A 92 -9.76 -32.71 1.25
CA ALA A 92 -10.22 -34.02 1.71
C ALA A 92 -11.63 -34.38 1.20
N LEU A 93 -12.52 -33.40 1.06
CA LEU A 93 -13.86 -33.60 0.49
C LEU A 93 -13.79 -33.81 -1.02
N GLU A 94 -12.95 -33.06 -1.73
CA GLU A 94 -12.70 -33.25 -3.16
C GLU A 94 -12.04 -34.60 -3.44
N ALA A 95 -11.07 -35.03 -2.63
CA ALA A 95 -10.45 -36.34 -2.72
C ALA A 95 -11.47 -37.47 -2.45
N LYS A 96 -12.37 -37.29 -1.47
CA LYS A 96 -13.49 -38.23 -1.23
C LYS A 96 -14.46 -38.26 -2.41
N ALA A 97 -14.79 -37.11 -2.99
CA ALA A 97 -15.67 -37.03 -4.17
C ALA A 97 -15.01 -37.62 -5.43
N ALA A 98 -13.69 -37.48 -5.57
CA ALA A 98 -12.90 -38.09 -6.64
C ALA A 98 -12.77 -39.61 -6.46
N ALA A 99 -12.56 -40.08 -5.22
CA ALA A 99 -12.56 -41.51 -4.88
C ALA A 99 -13.95 -42.14 -5.09
N ALA A 100 -15.02 -41.39 -4.84
CA ALA A 100 -16.38 -41.82 -5.19
C ALA A 100 -16.63 -41.84 -6.72
N LYS A 101 -15.74 -41.23 -7.53
CA LYS A 101 -15.85 -41.14 -8.98
C LYS A 101 -14.97 -42.14 -9.77
N ALA A 102 -14.14 -42.96 -9.14
CA ALA A 102 -13.27 -43.91 -9.85
C ALA A 102 -13.20 -45.31 -9.20
N PRO A 103 -13.24 -46.43 -9.97
CA PRO A 103 -14.15 -46.78 -11.04
C PRO A 103 -15.26 -47.71 -10.51
N VAL A 104 -16.53 -47.37 -10.79
CA VAL A 104 -17.58 -48.40 -10.86
C VAL A 104 -17.23 -49.24 -12.09
N GLN A 105 -17.04 -50.55 -11.88
CA GLN A 105 -16.80 -51.53 -12.94
C GLN A 105 -17.77 -51.35 -14.11
N GLU A 106 -17.24 -51.42 -15.33
CA GLU A 106 -18.01 -51.58 -16.56
C GLU A 106 -18.89 -52.84 -16.47
N ALA A 107 -20.21 -52.63 -16.40
CA ALA A 107 -21.24 -53.56 -16.88
C ALA A 107 -22.57 -52.79 -17.05
N PRO A 108 -23.40 -53.20 -18.02
CA PRO A 108 -23.70 -52.47 -19.25
C PRO A 108 -24.54 -51.20 -19.06
N ALA A 109 -24.42 -50.30 -20.04
CA ALA A 109 -25.15 -49.04 -20.16
C ALA A 109 -26.63 -49.14 -19.76
N THR A 110 -26.99 -48.42 -18.69
CA THR A 110 -28.38 -48.03 -18.43
C THR A 110 -28.50 -46.52 -18.66
N PRO A 111 -29.51 -46.06 -19.41
CA PRO A 111 -29.63 -44.67 -19.86
C PRO A 111 -30.20 -43.84 -18.71
N VAL A 112 -29.35 -43.33 -17.82
CA VAL A 112 -29.78 -42.45 -16.71
C VAL A 112 -29.30 -41.00 -16.91
N ALA A 113 -28.32 -40.78 -17.81
CA ALA A 113 -27.82 -39.45 -18.13
C ALA A 113 -28.89 -38.55 -18.79
N ASP A 114 -29.76 -39.12 -19.63
CA ASP A 114 -30.83 -38.37 -20.29
C ASP A 114 -31.92 -37.92 -19.29
N SER A 115 -32.16 -38.70 -18.22
CA SER A 115 -33.21 -38.40 -17.23
C SER A 115 -32.85 -37.25 -16.27
N VAL A 116 -31.56 -37.07 -15.96
CA VAL A 116 -31.11 -35.96 -15.10
C VAL A 116 -31.03 -34.66 -15.89
N ALA A 117 -30.55 -34.71 -17.14
CA ALA A 117 -30.59 -33.57 -18.05
C ALA A 117 -32.04 -33.12 -18.30
N ASP A 118 -32.96 -34.04 -18.57
CA ASP A 118 -34.39 -33.73 -18.76
C ASP A 118 -35.08 -33.25 -17.48
N LYS A 119 -34.71 -33.76 -16.29
CA LYS A 119 -35.22 -33.23 -15.00
C LYS A 119 -34.71 -31.82 -14.72
N ILE A 120 -33.47 -31.52 -15.08
CA ILE A 120 -32.89 -30.19 -14.92
C ILE A 120 -33.51 -29.22 -15.93
N LEU A 121 -33.61 -29.60 -17.20
CA LEU A 121 -34.30 -28.83 -18.25
C LEU A 121 -35.80 -28.62 -17.95
N GLY A 122 -36.47 -29.63 -17.38
CA GLY A 122 -37.85 -29.52 -16.91
C GLY A 122 -38.01 -28.56 -15.73
N SER A 123 -36.99 -28.42 -14.88
CA SER A 123 -37.02 -27.47 -13.75
C SER A 123 -36.91 -26.01 -14.19
N PHE A 124 -36.33 -25.71 -15.36
CA PHE A 124 -36.36 -24.38 -15.98
C PHE A 124 -37.72 -23.97 -16.53
N GLN A 125 -38.63 -24.93 -16.77
CA GLN A 125 -40.00 -24.66 -17.15
C GLN A 125 -40.94 -24.47 -15.95
N SER A 126 -40.41 -24.59 -14.72
CA SER A 126 -41.19 -24.39 -13.50
C SER A 126 -41.79 -22.98 -13.46
N PRO A 127 -43.07 -22.84 -13.05
CA PRO A 127 -43.71 -21.53 -12.90
C PRO A 127 -42.94 -20.61 -11.94
N LEU A 128 -42.16 -21.19 -11.01
CA LEU A 128 -41.32 -20.44 -10.07
C LEU A 128 -40.13 -19.77 -10.76
N VAL A 129 -39.50 -20.43 -11.75
CA VAL A 129 -38.38 -19.86 -12.52
C VAL A 129 -38.87 -18.73 -13.42
N LYS A 130 -40.03 -18.90 -14.06
CA LYS A 130 -40.67 -17.84 -14.87
C LYS A 130 -41.02 -16.61 -14.04
N ASP A 131 -41.58 -16.80 -12.86
CA ASP A 131 -41.93 -15.72 -11.93
C ASP A 131 -40.68 -14.97 -11.42
N ILE A 132 -39.62 -15.69 -11.06
CA ILE A 132 -38.33 -15.08 -10.68
C ILE A 132 -37.74 -14.25 -11.84
N MET A 133 -37.78 -14.79 -13.06
CA MET A 133 -37.27 -14.08 -14.24
C MET A 133 -38.10 -12.86 -14.61
N GLN A 134 -39.43 -12.93 -14.49
CA GLN A 134 -40.31 -11.80 -14.72
C GLN A 134 -40.04 -10.68 -13.70
N ARG A 135 -39.94 -11.02 -12.41
CA ARG A 135 -39.63 -10.03 -11.36
C ARG A 135 -38.24 -9.41 -11.52
N LEU A 136 -37.25 -10.18 -12.01
CA LEU A 136 -35.94 -9.65 -12.38
C LEU A 136 -36.01 -8.70 -13.58
N ALA A 137 -36.87 -9.00 -14.57
CA ALA A 137 -37.10 -8.14 -15.73
C ALA A 137 -37.83 -6.84 -15.35
N ASP A 138 -38.75 -6.92 -14.38
CA ASP A 138 -39.50 -5.78 -13.83
C ASP A 138 -38.65 -4.89 -12.89
N GLY A 139 -37.35 -5.19 -12.73
CA GLY A 139 -36.39 -4.39 -11.96
C GLY A 139 -36.30 -4.74 -10.48
N THR A 140 -36.92 -5.84 -10.04
CA THR A 140 -36.86 -6.29 -8.65
C THR A 140 -35.48 -6.87 -8.33
N THR A 141 -34.91 -6.53 -7.18
CA THR A 141 -33.57 -7.01 -6.80
C THR A 141 -33.57 -8.48 -6.40
N VAL A 142 -32.44 -9.15 -6.62
CA VAL A 142 -32.21 -10.57 -6.28
C VAL A 142 -32.49 -10.84 -4.79
N GLN A 143 -32.09 -9.92 -3.91
CA GLN A 143 -32.31 -10.01 -2.46
C GLN A 143 -33.80 -9.97 -2.10
N GLN A 144 -34.59 -9.16 -2.81
CA GLN A 144 -36.01 -9.02 -2.56
C GLN A 144 -36.79 -10.24 -3.04
N ILE A 145 -36.42 -10.79 -4.20
CA ILE A 145 -36.98 -12.04 -4.71
C ILE A 145 -36.65 -13.22 -3.78
N ALA A 146 -35.40 -13.30 -3.30
CA ALA A 146 -34.96 -14.30 -2.35
C ALA A 146 -35.78 -14.26 -1.05
N ARG A 147 -35.97 -13.06 -0.49
CA ARG A 147 -36.80 -12.85 0.71
C ARG A 147 -38.26 -13.23 0.48
N ASP A 148 -38.85 -12.83 -0.65
CA ASP A 148 -40.27 -13.08 -0.95
C ASP A 148 -40.58 -14.56 -1.24
N LYS A 149 -39.60 -15.29 -1.77
CA LYS A 149 -39.73 -16.72 -2.11
C LYS A 149 -39.17 -17.66 -1.04
N GLY A 150 -38.63 -17.12 0.06
CA GLY A 150 -37.98 -17.92 1.10
C GLY A 150 -36.72 -18.65 0.60
N MET A 151 -36.08 -18.11 -0.43
CA MET A 151 -34.91 -18.67 -1.09
C MET A 151 -33.63 -17.99 -0.63
N GLN A 152 -32.49 -18.65 -0.79
CA GLN A 152 -31.20 -18.02 -0.57
C GLN A 152 -30.82 -17.14 -1.78
N VAL A 153 -30.10 -16.04 -1.54
CA VAL A 153 -29.64 -15.14 -2.62
C VAL A 153 -28.84 -15.91 -3.67
N GLY A 154 -28.02 -16.88 -3.25
CA GLY A 154 -27.25 -17.74 -4.14
C GLY A 154 -28.11 -18.62 -5.07
N GLU A 155 -29.30 -19.05 -4.63
CA GLU A 155 -30.21 -19.84 -5.47
C GLU A 155 -30.82 -18.98 -6.58
N VAL A 156 -31.18 -17.73 -6.27
CA VAL A 156 -31.70 -16.78 -7.26
C VAL A 156 -30.62 -16.36 -8.26
N GLU A 157 -29.36 -16.21 -7.81
CA GLU A 157 -28.23 -15.95 -8.70
C GLU A 157 -27.89 -17.15 -9.59
N LEU A 158 -27.99 -18.37 -9.07
CA LEU A 158 -27.80 -19.58 -9.85
C LEU A 158 -28.87 -19.70 -10.95
N ILE A 159 -30.13 -19.45 -10.62
CA ILE A 159 -31.23 -19.42 -11.60
C ILE A 159 -30.99 -18.34 -12.67
N LYS A 160 -30.52 -17.14 -12.26
CA LYS A 160 -30.13 -16.06 -13.17
C LYS A 160 -28.98 -16.45 -14.10
N ALA A 161 -27.94 -17.10 -13.56
CA ALA A 161 -26.78 -17.53 -14.32
C ALA A 161 -27.16 -18.63 -15.33
N LEU A 162 -27.94 -19.62 -14.89
CA LEU A 162 -28.32 -20.75 -15.73
C LEU A 162 -29.26 -20.35 -16.88
N ASN A 163 -30.13 -19.34 -16.71
CA ASN A 163 -30.94 -18.81 -17.81
C ASN A 163 -30.11 -18.13 -18.91
N LYS A 164 -28.89 -17.63 -18.61
CA LYS A 164 -27.99 -17.14 -19.68
C LYS A 164 -27.49 -18.26 -20.59
N PHE A 165 -27.46 -19.50 -20.08
CA PHE A 165 -27.01 -20.68 -20.79
C PHE A 165 -28.17 -21.51 -21.37
N ALA A 166 -29.41 -21.17 -21.05
CA ALA A 166 -30.57 -21.79 -21.68
C ALA A 166 -30.58 -21.41 -23.18
N PRO A 167 -30.62 -22.38 -24.11
CA PRO A 167 -30.74 -22.08 -25.52
C PRO A 167 -32.05 -21.32 -25.74
N LYS A 168 -31.96 -20.13 -26.36
CA LYS A 168 -33.13 -19.40 -26.84
C LYS A 168 -33.77 -20.25 -27.94
N ALA A 169 -34.86 -20.94 -27.61
CA ALA A 169 -35.75 -21.54 -28.60
C ALA A 169 -36.42 -20.45 -29.44
#